data_AF-A0A365UCV6-F1
#
_entry.id   AF-A0A365UCV6-F1
#
_cell.length_a   1.000
_cell.length_b   1.000
_cell.length_c   1.000
_cell.angle_alpha   90.00
_cell.angle_beta   90.00
_cell.angle_gamma   90.00
#
_symmetry.space_group_name_H-M   'P 1'
#
loop_
_entity.id
_entity.type
_entity.pdbx_description
1 polymer ?
#
loop_
_entity_poly.entity_id
_entity_poly.type
_entity_poly.pdbx_seq_one_letter_code
_entity_poly.pdbx_strand_id
1 'polypeptide(L)'
;MRALVFVLLLILPGIAVAADRVALVIGMSDYRTVVDLDNTLNDARDIGDTLTRIGFEVTTVLDAGGAEFRDALDAFAFRAETADLALVYFAGHGVEVQGENYLIPVDADVQSNRDIQRQSVSLDMLLAAVDGARKMRIVILDSCRDNPFGDVLDLAALRETEARAEAVRSLGGGGAGLAPPSPDRGTLVAFAAKDGEKALDGSGDNSPFAIALMDALPQQGLEISLMFRKVRDRVLEMTGNRQEPHTYGSLSGTPFYLAGPANGVARIAAEDPRVAWSAIEPDQQERLASLASQGDTRSMLGLAYIHLNTADPRHDPAEARELLERASAAGSAEAQFELARMFEQGVGTERDIDRALALYRAAAEQGFPDALNDLGFLHYQGEHGLARDVPRALELFQKAADARHPEAMFNVAALIDDGVIEGRGPEDAARYLYRALRSGHSEVYEILRERPEMFKLETRKALQRELRRYALYDGAIDGDFGPGTQRGLSRAYGETAG
;
A
#
# COMPACT_ATOMS: atom_id res chain seq x y z
N MET A 1 -36.20 50.56 -26.78
CA MET A 1 -35.09 50.65 -25.80
C MET A 1 -34.59 49.23 -25.59
N ARG A 2 -33.42 48.89 -26.13
CA ARG A 2 -32.80 47.55 -26.00
C ARG A 2 -32.11 47.51 -24.64
N ALA A 3 -32.57 46.66 -23.72
CA ALA A 3 -31.86 46.37 -22.48
C ALA A 3 -30.94 45.16 -22.71
N LEU A 4 -29.64 45.44 -22.75
CA LEU A 4 -28.56 44.45 -22.75
C LEU A 4 -28.51 43.83 -21.35
N VAL A 5 -28.79 42.54 -21.21
CA VAL A 5 -28.51 41.79 -19.97
C VAL A 5 -27.18 41.08 -20.17
N PHE A 6 -26.16 41.53 -19.45
CA PHE A 6 -24.88 40.85 -19.33
C PHE A 6 -25.07 39.60 -18.47
N VAL A 7 -24.90 38.41 -19.06
CA VAL A 7 -24.77 37.16 -18.31
C VAL A 7 -23.30 37.04 -17.92
N LEU A 8 -23.03 37.25 -16.63
CA LEU A 8 -21.74 37.00 -16.02
C LEU A 8 -21.57 35.48 -15.90
N LEU A 9 -20.74 34.88 -16.76
CA LEU A 9 -20.31 33.49 -16.62
C LEU A 9 -19.40 33.39 -15.39
N LEU A 10 -19.95 32.95 -14.26
CA LEU A 10 -19.17 32.48 -13.12
C LEU A 10 -18.56 31.13 -13.50
N ILE A 11 -17.24 31.12 -13.73
CA ILE A 11 -16.46 29.89 -13.79
C ILE A 11 -16.38 29.36 -12.35
N LEU A 12 -17.25 28.40 -12.01
CA LEU A 12 -17.07 27.59 -10.81
C LEU A 12 -15.87 26.66 -11.04
N PRO A 13 -14.91 26.57 -10.11
CA PRO A 13 -13.91 25.52 -10.17
C PRO A 13 -14.64 24.17 -10.09
N GLY A 14 -14.37 23.29 -11.05
CA GLY A 14 -14.93 21.95 -11.08
C GLY A 14 -14.61 21.23 -9.77
N ILE A 15 -15.63 20.69 -9.12
CA ILE A 15 -15.47 19.78 -7.98
C ILE A 15 -14.78 18.54 -8.56
N ALA A 16 -13.48 18.39 -8.26
CA ALA A 16 -12.75 17.19 -8.59
C ALA A 16 -13.39 16.03 -7.82
N VAL A 17 -13.89 15.04 -8.56
CA VAL A 17 -14.28 13.74 -8.01
C VAL A 17 -13.02 13.15 -7.38
N ALA A 18 -13.09 12.66 -6.14
CA ALA A 18 -11.97 11.90 -5.59
C ALA A 18 -11.76 10.68 -6.48
N ALA A 19 -10.66 10.65 -7.23
CA ALA A 19 -10.37 9.51 -8.09
C ALA A 19 -10.09 8.29 -7.21
N ASP A 20 -10.82 7.19 -7.44
CA ASP A 20 -10.57 5.90 -6.77
C ASP A 20 -9.13 5.40 -7.02
N ARG A 21 -8.49 5.90 -8.09
CA ARG A 21 -7.18 5.48 -8.57
C ARG A 21 -6.35 6.71 -8.90
N VAL A 22 -5.26 6.91 -8.17
CA VAL A 22 -4.33 8.04 -8.41
C VAL A 22 -2.95 7.50 -8.75
N ALA A 23 -2.27 8.17 -9.68
CA ALA A 23 -0.89 7.86 -10.00
C ALA A 23 0.00 9.10 -10.08
N LEU A 24 1.23 8.96 -9.57
CA LEU A 24 2.32 9.90 -9.79
C LEU A 24 3.37 9.22 -10.66
N VAL A 25 3.62 9.80 -11.83
CA VAL A 25 4.52 9.24 -12.83
C VAL A 25 5.68 10.19 -13.03
N ILE A 26 6.89 9.74 -12.72
CA ILE A 26 8.09 10.56 -12.69
C ILE A 26 9.09 10.04 -13.73
N GLY A 27 9.57 10.93 -14.59
CA GLY A 27 10.64 10.65 -15.56
C GLY A 27 11.79 11.63 -15.41
N MET A 28 13.02 11.13 -15.34
CA MET A 28 14.23 11.94 -15.13
C MET A 28 15.30 11.57 -16.16
N SER A 29 15.72 12.54 -16.97
CA SER A 29 16.64 12.34 -18.10
C SER A 29 17.72 13.42 -18.20
N ASP A 30 17.41 14.70 -17.99
CA ASP A 30 18.32 15.84 -18.21
C ASP A 30 19.19 16.14 -16.96
N TYR A 31 20.14 15.26 -16.63
CA TYR A 31 20.92 15.36 -15.40
C TYR A 31 22.07 16.36 -15.54
N ARG A 32 22.26 17.20 -14.52
CA ARG A 32 23.39 18.17 -14.54
C ARG A 32 24.76 17.51 -14.39
N THR A 33 24.84 16.44 -13.60
CA THR A 33 26.12 15.84 -13.19
C THR A 33 26.21 14.34 -13.44
N VAL A 34 25.14 13.73 -13.95
CA VAL A 34 25.04 12.29 -14.23
C VAL A 34 24.83 12.10 -15.73
N VAL A 35 25.12 10.91 -16.25
CA VAL A 35 24.85 10.59 -17.66
C VAL A 35 23.34 10.60 -17.90
N ASP A 36 22.92 11.31 -18.95
CA ASP A 36 21.52 11.36 -19.38
C ASP A 36 21.00 9.97 -19.80
N LEU A 37 19.69 9.77 -19.63
CA LEU A 37 19.01 8.53 -20.04
C LEU A 37 18.04 8.86 -21.18
N ASP A 38 18.21 8.20 -22.32
CA ASP A 38 17.55 8.61 -23.57
C ASP A 38 16.03 8.31 -23.60
N ASN A 39 15.56 7.33 -22.82
CA ASN A 39 14.19 6.78 -22.91
C ASN A 39 13.29 7.10 -21.70
N THR A 40 13.82 7.53 -20.56
CA THR A 40 13.05 7.64 -19.30
C THR A 40 11.89 8.63 -19.37
N LEU A 41 12.02 9.70 -20.17
CA LEU A 41 10.91 10.63 -20.41
C LEU A 41 9.81 10.02 -21.28
N ASN A 42 10.18 9.16 -22.23
CA ASN A 42 9.20 8.43 -23.05
C ASN A 42 8.49 7.39 -22.20
N ASP A 43 9.25 6.63 -21.40
CA ASP A 43 8.71 5.63 -20.48
C ASP A 43 7.67 6.27 -19.56
N ALA A 44 8.02 7.39 -18.91
CA ALA A 44 7.12 8.12 -18.03
C ALA A 44 5.86 8.65 -18.76
N ARG A 45 5.99 9.18 -19.99
CA ARG A 45 4.83 9.66 -20.75
C ARG A 45 3.91 8.51 -21.15
N ASP A 46 4.46 7.45 -21.73
CA ASP A 46 3.67 6.35 -22.29
C ASP A 46 3.04 5.48 -21.19
N ILE A 47 3.71 5.30 -20.05
CA ILE A 47 3.13 4.70 -18.84
C ILE A 47 2.02 5.61 -18.29
N GLY A 48 2.23 6.92 -18.22
CA GLY A 48 1.21 7.87 -17.78
C GLY A 48 -0.06 7.83 -18.65
N ASP A 49 0.11 7.80 -19.97
CA ASP A 49 -0.99 7.65 -20.93
C ASP A 49 -1.71 6.32 -20.78
N THR A 50 -0.96 5.24 -20.53
CA THR A 50 -1.52 3.91 -20.31
C THR A 50 -2.32 3.84 -19.01
N LEU A 51 -1.83 4.41 -17.92
CA LEU A 51 -2.53 4.50 -16.64
C LEU A 51 -3.80 5.35 -16.75
N THR A 52 -3.73 6.47 -17.48
CA THR A 52 -4.90 7.33 -17.76
C THR A 52 -5.98 6.54 -18.51
N ARG A 53 -5.58 5.74 -19.52
CA ARG A 53 -6.50 4.92 -20.31
C ARG A 53 -7.24 3.86 -19.50
N ILE A 54 -6.63 3.36 -18.42
CA ILE A 54 -7.25 2.39 -17.50
C ILE A 54 -7.89 3.04 -16.27
N GLY A 55 -8.07 4.36 -16.28
CA GLY A 55 -8.91 5.08 -15.32
C GLY A 55 -8.18 5.63 -14.09
N PHE A 56 -6.86 5.83 -14.15
CA PHE A 56 -6.14 6.60 -13.12
C PHE A 56 -6.25 8.10 -13.37
N GLU A 57 -6.35 8.87 -12.30
CA GLU A 57 -5.96 10.28 -12.30
C GLU A 57 -4.43 10.35 -12.21
N VAL A 58 -3.79 10.70 -13.32
CA VAL A 58 -2.32 10.71 -13.43
C VAL A 58 -1.77 12.12 -13.27
N THR A 59 -0.74 12.26 -12.45
CA THR A 59 0.12 13.44 -12.39
C THR A 59 1.50 13.06 -12.91
N THR A 60 1.93 13.69 -14.00
CA THR A 60 3.24 13.45 -14.61
C THR A 60 4.22 14.55 -14.23
N VAL A 61 5.40 14.17 -13.76
CA VAL A 61 6.49 15.08 -13.37
C VAL A 61 7.73 14.67 -14.16
N LEU A 62 8.31 15.60 -14.92
CA LEU A 62 9.45 15.34 -15.79
C LEU A 62 10.60 16.29 -15.45
N ASP A 63 11.82 15.74 -15.37
CA ASP A 63 13.06 16.48 -15.10
C ASP A 63 12.94 17.45 -13.90
N ALA A 64 12.31 16.98 -12.82
CA ALA A 64 12.09 17.78 -11.63
C ALA A 64 13.36 17.85 -10.76
N GLY A 65 13.61 19.04 -10.22
CA GLY A 65 14.62 19.23 -9.17
C GLY A 65 14.18 18.60 -7.84
N GLY A 66 15.11 18.45 -6.90
CA GLY A 66 14.85 17.77 -5.63
C GLY A 66 13.75 18.42 -4.78
N ALA A 67 13.56 19.74 -4.85
CA ALA A 67 12.47 20.42 -4.15
C ALA A 67 11.11 20.10 -4.79
N GLU A 68 11.01 20.22 -6.12
CA GLU A 68 9.80 19.94 -6.87
C GLU A 68 9.37 18.47 -6.76
N PHE A 69 10.33 17.53 -6.76
CA PHE A 69 10.03 16.12 -6.55
C PHE A 69 9.41 15.86 -5.16
N ARG A 70 9.94 16.48 -4.10
CA ARG A 70 9.37 16.34 -2.75
C ARG A 70 7.98 16.98 -2.65
N ASP A 71 7.79 18.17 -3.22
CA ASP A 71 6.49 18.85 -3.25
C ASP A 71 5.44 18.00 -4.01
N ALA A 72 5.84 17.35 -5.10
CA ALA A 72 4.97 16.44 -5.85
C ALA A 72 4.57 15.20 -5.03
N LEU A 73 5.50 14.62 -4.25
CA LEU A 73 5.20 13.51 -3.35
C LEU A 73 4.23 13.92 -2.24
N ASP A 74 4.44 15.08 -1.62
CA ASP A 74 3.55 15.60 -0.56
C ASP A 74 2.13 15.86 -1.08
N ALA A 75 2.01 16.47 -2.27
CA ALA A 75 0.73 16.69 -2.93
C ALA A 75 0.05 15.38 -3.34
N PHE A 76 0.82 14.37 -3.75
CA PHE A 76 0.31 13.04 -4.07
C PHE A 76 -0.16 12.28 -2.82
N ALA A 77 0.60 12.36 -1.72
CA ALA A 77 0.28 11.70 -0.45
C ALA A 77 -1.10 12.11 0.07
N PHE A 78 -1.41 13.41 0.02
CA PHE A 78 -2.71 13.91 0.43
C PHE A 78 -3.87 13.34 -0.41
N ARG A 79 -3.67 13.18 -1.73
CA ARG A 79 -4.68 12.58 -2.62
C ARG A 79 -4.82 11.07 -2.41
N ALA A 80 -3.70 10.40 -2.12
CA ALA A 80 -3.67 8.96 -1.89
C ALA A 80 -4.53 8.54 -0.68
N GLU A 81 -4.68 9.38 0.35
CA GLU A 81 -5.49 9.09 1.54
C GLU A 81 -6.98 8.76 1.26
N THR A 82 -7.55 9.26 0.16
CA THR A 82 -8.93 8.92 -0.27
C THR A 82 -8.97 7.83 -1.33
N ALA A 83 -7.86 7.54 -1.98
CA ALA A 83 -7.84 6.64 -3.12
C ALA A 83 -7.89 5.19 -2.65
N ASP A 84 -8.62 4.35 -3.39
CA ASP A 84 -8.52 2.91 -3.23
C ASP A 84 -7.14 2.41 -3.65
N LEU A 85 -6.56 3.06 -4.65
CA LEU A 85 -5.28 2.69 -5.25
C LEU A 85 -4.39 3.91 -5.46
N ALA A 86 -3.18 3.85 -4.93
CA ALA A 86 -2.11 4.80 -5.24
C ALA A 86 -0.94 4.09 -5.92
N LEU A 87 -0.48 4.64 -7.04
CA LEU A 87 0.67 4.13 -7.79
C LEU A 87 1.70 5.23 -8.00
N VAL A 88 2.95 4.96 -7.63
CA VAL A 88 4.10 5.78 -8.04
C VAL A 88 4.90 4.98 -9.06
N TYR A 89 5.14 5.56 -10.23
CA TYR A 89 6.09 5.05 -11.22
C TYR A 89 7.25 6.02 -11.33
N PHE A 90 8.47 5.51 -11.29
CA PHE A 90 9.69 6.29 -11.48
C PHE A 90 10.56 5.67 -12.56
N ALA A 91 10.98 6.46 -13.53
CA ALA A 91 12.02 6.13 -14.51
C ALA A 91 13.19 7.14 -14.39
N GLY A 92 14.40 6.64 -14.12
CA GLY A 92 15.57 7.49 -13.85
C GLY A 92 16.71 6.77 -13.14
N HIS A 93 17.69 7.51 -12.62
CA HIS A 93 18.81 6.94 -11.85
C HIS A 93 18.39 6.62 -10.42
N GLY A 94 18.70 5.40 -9.99
CA GLY A 94 18.56 4.92 -8.63
C GLY A 94 19.89 4.42 -8.07
N VAL A 95 20.12 4.55 -6.77
CA VAL A 95 21.35 4.10 -6.11
C VAL A 95 21.08 3.65 -4.67
N GLU A 96 21.74 2.58 -4.23
CA GLU A 96 21.76 2.19 -2.81
C GLU A 96 22.92 2.84 -2.07
N VAL A 97 22.61 3.41 -0.89
CA VAL A 97 23.61 3.87 0.07
C VAL A 97 23.27 3.33 1.43
N GLN A 98 24.12 2.45 1.98
CA GLN A 98 23.98 1.85 3.31
C GLN A 98 22.68 1.04 3.51
N GLY A 99 22.23 0.31 2.50
CA GLY A 99 20.99 -0.47 2.56
C GLY A 99 19.72 0.33 2.29
N GLU A 100 19.84 1.61 1.92
CA GLU A 100 18.73 2.50 1.61
C GLU A 100 18.74 2.90 0.13
N ASN A 101 17.57 2.90 -0.49
CA ASN A 101 17.37 3.20 -1.90
C ASN A 101 17.10 4.68 -2.13
N TYR A 102 17.85 5.31 -3.00
CA TYR A 102 17.70 6.72 -3.37
C TYR A 102 17.45 6.89 -4.86
N LEU A 103 16.59 7.84 -5.20
CA LEU A 103 16.23 8.26 -6.54
C LEU A 103 16.79 9.65 -6.76
N ILE A 104 17.53 9.84 -7.86
CA ILE A 104 18.33 11.05 -8.09
C ILE A 104 17.52 12.08 -8.88
N PRO A 105 17.29 13.31 -8.34
CA PRO A 105 16.73 14.42 -9.10
C PRO A 105 17.72 15.00 -10.11
N VAL A 106 17.23 15.66 -11.17
CA VAL A 106 18.09 16.17 -12.25
C VAL A 106 19.07 17.27 -11.81
N ASP A 107 18.73 17.99 -10.74
CA ASP A 107 19.54 19.10 -10.22
C ASP A 107 20.51 18.71 -9.10
N ALA A 108 20.55 17.42 -8.73
CA ALA A 108 21.44 16.93 -7.68
C ALA A 108 22.91 17.01 -8.12
N ASP A 109 23.74 17.66 -7.32
CA ASP A 109 25.20 17.70 -7.48
C ASP A 109 25.80 16.63 -6.57
N VAL A 110 25.89 15.41 -7.10
CA VAL A 110 26.33 14.24 -6.34
C VAL A 110 27.83 14.05 -6.48
N GLN A 111 28.56 14.34 -5.41
CA GLN A 111 30.02 14.16 -5.33
C GLN A 111 30.44 13.20 -4.21
N SER A 112 29.54 12.92 -3.26
CA SER A 112 29.76 12.03 -2.13
C SER A 112 28.50 11.24 -1.76
N ASN A 113 28.65 10.14 -1.01
CA ASN A 113 27.51 9.41 -0.43
C ASN A 113 26.64 10.31 0.46
N ARG A 114 27.26 11.30 1.11
CA ARG A 114 26.54 12.28 1.93
C ARG A 114 25.69 13.22 1.08
N ASP A 115 26.09 13.48 -0.16
CA ASP A 115 25.34 14.30 -1.09
C ASP A 115 24.13 13.54 -1.62
N ILE A 116 24.27 12.24 -1.93
CA ILE A 116 23.14 11.36 -2.26
C ILE A 116 22.08 11.44 -1.15
N GLN A 117 22.47 11.19 0.11
CA GLN A 117 21.53 11.20 1.24
C GLN A 117 20.86 12.55 1.46
N ARG A 118 21.51 13.67 1.10
CA ARG A 118 20.98 15.03 1.33
C ARG A 118 20.14 15.56 0.17
N GLN A 119 20.49 15.20 -1.05
CA GLN A 119 19.95 15.82 -2.25
C GLN A 119 18.89 14.93 -2.92
N SER A 120 19.00 13.60 -2.76
CA SER A 120 18.09 12.63 -3.36
C SER A 120 16.79 12.43 -2.57
N VAL A 121 15.87 11.66 -3.16
CA VAL A 121 14.62 11.21 -2.55
C VAL A 121 14.76 9.74 -2.23
N SER A 122 14.35 9.27 -1.04
CA SER A 122 14.46 7.84 -0.69
C SER A 122 13.21 7.05 -1.11
N LEU A 123 13.36 5.73 -1.27
CA LEU A 123 12.22 4.83 -1.46
C LEU A 123 11.21 4.93 -0.32
N ASP A 124 11.66 5.13 0.92
CA ASP A 124 10.78 5.36 2.07
C ASP A 124 9.87 6.58 1.88
N MET A 125 10.34 7.65 1.22
CA MET A 125 9.49 8.79 0.89
C MET A 125 8.42 8.43 -0.13
N LEU A 126 8.74 7.58 -1.12
CA LEU A 126 7.77 7.08 -2.10
C LEU A 126 6.74 6.16 -1.42
N LEU A 127 7.20 5.28 -0.52
CA LEU A 127 6.34 4.41 0.28
C LEU A 127 5.40 5.22 1.17
N ALA A 128 5.91 6.25 1.84
CA ALA A 128 5.10 7.17 2.64
C ALA A 128 4.08 7.92 1.79
N ALA A 129 4.42 8.28 0.54
CA ALA A 129 3.51 8.98 -0.36
C ALA A 129 2.35 8.10 -0.85
N VAL A 130 2.56 6.78 -1.02
CA VAL A 130 1.46 5.85 -1.32
C VAL A 130 0.73 5.38 -0.08
N ASP A 131 1.35 5.45 1.11
CA ASP A 131 0.88 4.78 2.32
C ASP A 131 -0.59 5.06 2.63
N GLY A 132 -1.05 6.28 2.37
CA GLY A 132 -2.44 6.73 2.55
C GLY A 132 -3.51 5.87 1.88
N ALA A 133 -3.20 5.19 0.76
CA ALA A 133 -4.19 4.45 -0.03
C ALA A 133 -4.92 3.35 0.76
N ARG A 134 -6.19 3.13 0.43
CA ARG A 134 -7.08 2.26 1.22
C ARG A 134 -6.84 0.79 0.98
N LYS A 135 -6.73 0.39 -0.30
CA LYS A 135 -6.67 -1.02 -0.70
C LYS A 135 -5.28 -1.41 -1.16
N MET A 136 -4.69 -0.60 -2.04
CA MET A 136 -3.46 -0.97 -2.72
C MET A 136 -2.49 0.21 -2.87
N ARG A 137 -1.22 -0.07 -2.58
CA ARG A 137 -0.10 0.85 -2.70
C ARG A 137 0.91 0.22 -3.63
N ILE A 138 1.30 0.92 -4.67
CA ILE A 138 2.22 0.38 -5.67
C ILE A 138 3.34 1.39 -5.90
N VAL A 139 4.58 0.93 -5.78
CA VAL A 139 5.76 1.69 -6.21
C VAL A 139 6.46 0.86 -7.28
N ILE A 140 6.63 1.43 -8.47
CA ILE A 140 7.32 0.80 -9.60
C ILE A 140 8.56 1.62 -9.90
N LEU A 141 9.73 0.98 -9.76
CA LEU A 141 11.03 1.59 -9.99
C LEU A 141 11.64 1.02 -11.27
N ASP A 142 11.54 1.79 -12.35
CA ASP A 142 12.25 1.59 -13.61
C ASP A 142 13.59 2.33 -13.61
N SER A 143 14.40 2.06 -12.59
CA SER A 143 15.67 2.70 -12.39
C SER A 143 16.83 1.74 -12.58
N CYS A 144 17.89 2.20 -13.22
CA CYS A 144 19.19 1.53 -13.16
C CYS A 144 19.63 1.44 -11.69
N ARG A 145 20.08 0.26 -11.27
CA ARG A 145 20.58 -0.02 -9.91
C ARG A 145 22.11 0.15 -9.77
N ASP A 146 22.78 0.52 -10.86
CA ASP A 146 24.21 0.80 -10.86
C ASP A 146 24.46 2.17 -10.24
N ASN A 147 25.39 2.26 -9.29
CA ASN A 147 25.89 3.56 -8.83
C ASN A 147 26.53 4.29 -10.03
N PRO A 148 25.91 5.33 -10.61
CA PRO A 148 26.45 5.99 -11.79
C PRO A 148 27.74 6.78 -11.47
N PHE A 149 28.13 6.84 -10.20
CA PHE A 149 29.31 7.53 -9.68
C PHE A 149 30.51 6.60 -9.40
N GLY A 150 30.38 5.28 -9.55
CA GLY A 150 31.48 4.29 -9.45
C GLY A 150 32.35 4.34 -8.17
N ASP A 151 33.60 3.86 -8.29
CA ASP A 151 34.67 3.85 -7.26
C ASP A 151 35.24 5.24 -6.91
N VAL A 152 34.69 6.34 -7.44
CA VAL A 152 35.13 7.71 -7.06
C VAL A 152 34.79 8.02 -5.59
N LEU A 153 33.94 7.18 -5.00
CA LEU A 153 33.50 7.19 -3.61
C LEU A 153 34.30 6.20 -2.71
N ASP A 154 35.38 5.60 -3.22
CA ASP A 154 36.17 4.58 -2.54
C ASP A 154 36.98 5.16 -1.36
N LEU A 155 36.39 5.06 -0.16
CA LEU A 155 36.88 4.57 1.15
C LEU A 155 38.30 4.92 1.65
N ALA A 156 39.21 5.50 0.87
CA ALA A 156 40.54 5.88 1.33
C ALA A 156 40.53 7.04 2.34
N ALA A 157 39.50 7.90 2.30
CA ALA A 157 39.34 9.02 3.23
C ALA A 157 38.64 8.67 4.56
N LEU A 158 38.09 7.45 4.69
CA LEU A 158 37.36 7.02 5.90
C LEU A 158 38.19 6.12 6.84
N ARG A 159 39.34 5.62 6.36
CA ARG A 159 40.23 4.71 7.11
C ARG A 159 40.84 5.30 8.40
N GLU A 160 40.83 6.62 8.60
CA GLU A 160 41.25 7.21 9.88
C GLU A 160 40.16 7.19 10.97
N THR A 161 38.90 6.98 10.59
CA THR A 161 37.75 6.97 11.53
C THR A 161 37.21 5.57 11.83
N GLU A 162 37.57 4.57 11.04
CA GLU A 162 36.97 3.21 11.07
C GLU A 162 37.65 2.21 12.00
N ALA A 163 38.74 2.57 12.68
CA ALA A 163 39.40 1.69 13.67
C ALA A 163 38.54 1.40 14.93
N ARG A 164 37.32 1.93 15.01
CA ARG A 164 36.35 1.68 16.11
C ARG A 164 35.12 0.86 15.71
N ALA A 165 34.89 0.59 14.43
CA ALA A 165 33.67 -0.07 13.94
C ALA A 165 33.89 -1.51 13.41
N GLU A 166 35.12 -2.01 13.44
CA GLU A 166 35.51 -3.31 12.86
C GLU A 166 35.09 -4.54 13.68
N ALA A 167 34.41 -4.39 14.82
CA ALA A 167 33.99 -5.53 15.64
C ALA A 167 32.60 -6.10 15.28
N VAL A 168 31.85 -5.51 14.33
CA VAL A 168 30.44 -5.90 14.08
C VAL A 168 30.13 -6.26 12.61
N ARG A 169 31.03 -6.06 11.65
CA ARG A 169 30.70 -6.22 10.21
C ARG A 169 31.64 -7.15 9.43
N SER A 170 31.91 -8.32 10.00
CA SER A 170 32.36 -9.46 9.19
C SER A 170 31.11 -10.23 8.77
N LEU A 171 30.84 -10.25 7.45
CA LEU A 171 29.77 -10.93 6.68
C LEU A 171 28.68 -9.98 6.13
N GLY A 172 29.03 -9.28 5.04
CA GLY A 172 28.10 -8.53 4.20
C GLY A 172 28.88 -7.79 3.12
N GLY A 173 29.11 -8.43 1.98
CA GLY A 173 29.87 -7.85 0.87
C GLY A 173 29.19 -6.59 0.31
N GLY A 174 29.98 -5.55 0.05
CA GLY A 174 29.52 -4.39 -0.71
C GLY A 174 29.16 -4.82 -2.14
N GLY A 175 27.88 -4.75 -2.47
CA GLY A 175 27.35 -4.92 -3.81
C GLY A 175 26.75 -3.60 -4.29
N ALA A 176 26.97 -3.25 -5.56
CA ALA A 176 26.27 -2.17 -6.25
C ALA A 176 24.86 -2.67 -6.61
N GLY A 177 23.81 -2.01 -6.09
CA GLY A 177 22.43 -2.46 -6.24
C GLY A 177 21.40 -1.49 -5.65
N LEU A 178 20.13 -1.90 -5.57
CA LEU A 178 19.08 -1.32 -4.73
C LEU A 178 18.69 -2.38 -3.69
N ALA A 179 18.64 -1.99 -2.41
CA ALA A 179 18.32 -2.87 -1.30
C ALA A 179 16.88 -3.40 -1.39
N PRO A 180 16.62 -4.66 -1.00
CA PRO A 180 15.26 -5.19 -0.95
C PRO A 180 14.42 -4.45 0.11
N PRO A 181 13.25 -3.88 -0.24
CA PRO A 181 12.39 -3.19 0.71
C PRO A 181 11.58 -4.19 1.56
N SER A 182 11.14 -3.73 2.74
CA SER A 182 10.20 -4.44 3.61
C SER A 182 8.91 -3.63 3.81
N PRO A 183 8.08 -3.47 2.76
CA PRO A 183 6.93 -2.59 2.82
C PRO A 183 5.74 -3.23 3.55
N ASP A 184 4.83 -2.40 4.07
CA ASP A 184 3.64 -2.83 4.81
C ASP A 184 2.67 -3.66 3.95
N ARG A 185 1.74 -4.38 4.60
CA ARG A 185 0.69 -5.16 3.93
C ARG A 185 -0.16 -4.30 3.01
N GLY A 186 -0.52 -4.83 1.85
CA GLY A 186 -1.21 -4.09 0.78
C GLY A 186 -0.29 -3.16 0.01
N THR A 187 1.03 -3.33 0.14
CA THR A 187 2.05 -2.59 -0.60
C THR A 187 2.84 -3.52 -1.49
N LEU A 188 3.04 -3.09 -2.73
CA LEU A 188 3.84 -3.78 -3.72
C LEU A 188 4.93 -2.84 -4.23
N VAL A 189 6.18 -3.28 -4.17
CA VAL A 189 7.30 -2.60 -4.80
C VAL A 189 7.81 -3.46 -5.94
N ALA A 190 7.76 -2.96 -7.16
CA ALA A 190 8.28 -3.63 -8.35
C ALA A 190 9.54 -2.91 -8.85
N PHE A 191 10.58 -3.68 -9.14
CA PHE A 191 11.81 -3.17 -9.72
C PHE A 191 12.04 -3.78 -11.10
N ALA A 192 12.56 -2.97 -12.01
CA ALA A 192 12.89 -3.40 -13.36
C ALA A 192 13.97 -4.49 -13.44
N ALA A 193 14.83 -4.60 -12.43
CA ALA A 193 15.92 -5.57 -12.36
C ALA A 193 16.10 -6.11 -10.93
N LYS A 194 16.69 -7.31 -10.81
CA LYS A 194 17.03 -7.94 -9.53
C LYS A 194 18.29 -7.33 -8.90
N ASP A 195 18.56 -7.71 -7.65
CA ASP A 195 19.77 -7.29 -6.97
C ASP A 195 21.04 -7.73 -7.73
N GLY A 196 21.97 -6.79 -7.94
CA GLY A 196 23.18 -6.99 -8.73
C GLY A 196 23.00 -7.05 -10.27
N GLU A 197 21.81 -6.79 -10.81
CA GLU A 197 21.57 -6.68 -12.26
C GLU A 197 21.22 -5.25 -12.71
N LYS A 198 21.70 -4.87 -13.91
CA LYS A 198 21.43 -3.59 -14.53
C LYS A 198 20.11 -3.64 -15.32
N ALA A 199 19.21 -2.70 -15.06
CA ALA A 199 18.07 -2.45 -15.93
C ALA A 199 18.56 -1.96 -17.31
N LEU A 200 18.08 -2.56 -18.39
CA LEU A 200 18.50 -2.19 -19.73
C LEU A 200 17.59 -1.10 -20.28
N ASP A 201 18.17 -0.05 -20.86
CA ASP A 201 17.40 0.99 -21.56
C ASP A 201 16.79 0.45 -22.87
N GLY A 202 17.34 -0.65 -23.39
CA GLY A 202 16.93 -1.21 -24.68
C GLY A 202 17.53 -0.41 -25.86
N SER A 203 16.96 -0.61 -27.05
CA SER A 203 17.42 0.04 -28.29
C SER A 203 16.27 0.72 -29.05
N GLY A 204 15.11 0.85 -28.41
CA GLY A 204 13.91 1.46 -28.96
C GLY A 204 13.52 2.71 -28.18
N ASP A 205 12.30 3.19 -28.39
CA ASP A 205 11.81 4.44 -27.79
C ASP A 205 11.56 4.34 -26.27
N ASN A 206 11.34 3.12 -25.77
CA ASN A 206 11.01 2.81 -24.37
C ASN A 206 11.86 1.63 -23.84
N SER A 207 12.03 1.55 -22.53
CA SER A 207 12.72 0.44 -21.84
C SER A 207 11.97 -0.89 -22.01
N PRO A 208 12.64 -2.05 -22.01
CA PRO A 208 11.99 -3.35 -22.01
C PRO A 208 11.00 -3.53 -20.85
N PHE A 209 11.29 -2.94 -19.69
CA PHE A 209 10.39 -3.04 -18.53
C PHE A 209 9.14 -2.18 -18.73
N ALA A 210 9.27 -0.94 -19.20
CA ALA A 210 8.16 -0.07 -19.55
C ALA A 210 7.28 -0.69 -20.65
N ILE A 211 7.87 -1.27 -21.70
CA ILE A 211 7.13 -1.99 -22.75
C ILE A 211 6.32 -3.15 -22.16
N ALA A 212 6.95 -3.99 -21.34
CA ALA A 212 6.27 -5.13 -20.72
C ALA A 212 5.13 -4.68 -19.78
N LEU A 213 5.31 -3.59 -19.06
CA LEU A 213 4.26 -2.98 -18.24
C LEU A 213 3.11 -2.45 -19.10
N MET A 214 3.39 -1.71 -20.17
CA MET A 214 2.37 -1.19 -21.09
C MET A 214 1.57 -2.29 -21.78
N ASP A 215 2.19 -3.44 -22.05
CA ASP A 215 1.49 -4.62 -22.57
C ASP A 215 0.56 -5.25 -21.51
N ALA A 216 0.97 -5.25 -20.24
CA ALA A 216 0.28 -5.95 -19.15
C ALA A 216 -0.81 -5.12 -18.47
N LEU A 217 -0.55 -3.83 -18.22
CA LEU A 217 -1.43 -2.90 -17.49
C LEU A 217 -2.86 -2.82 -18.07
N PRO A 218 -3.08 -2.79 -19.39
CA PRO A 218 -4.43 -2.70 -19.97
C PRO A 218 -5.27 -3.99 -19.91
N GLN A 219 -4.67 -5.11 -19.50
CA GLN A 219 -5.35 -6.40 -19.53
C GLN A 219 -6.37 -6.51 -18.40
N GLN A 220 -7.65 -6.48 -18.78
CA GLN A 220 -8.75 -6.65 -17.84
C GLN A 220 -8.79 -8.07 -17.28
N GLY A 221 -9.14 -8.19 -16.00
CA GLY A 221 -9.26 -9.46 -15.30
C GLY A 221 -7.93 -10.15 -15.00
N LEU A 222 -6.78 -9.55 -15.30
CA LEU A 222 -5.47 -10.12 -14.95
C LEU A 222 -5.12 -9.78 -13.50
N GLU A 223 -5.08 -10.79 -12.63
CA GLU A 223 -4.72 -10.61 -11.22
C GLU A 223 -3.27 -10.08 -11.11
N ILE A 224 -3.03 -9.14 -10.20
CA ILE A 224 -1.79 -8.36 -10.12
C ILE A 224 -0.52 -9.22 -9.96
N SER A 225 -0.55 -10.31 -9.19
CA SER A 225 0.61 -11.20 -9.06
C SER A 225 0.88 -11.95 -10.35
N LEU A 226 -0.17 -12.36 -11.08
CA LEU A 226 -0.04 -12.95 -12.42
C LEU A 226 0.43 -11.90 -13.44
N MET A 227 -0.01 -10.64 -13.29
CA MET A 227 0.43 -9.53 -14.13
C MET A 227 1.94 -9.31 -14.02
N PHE A 228 2.49 -9.18 -12.81
CA PHE A 228 3.93 -8.96 -12.65
C PHE A 228 4.77 -10.17 -13.05
N ARG A 229 4.26 -11.40 -12.91
CA ARG A 229 4.90 -12.59 -13.49
C ARG A 229 4.93 -12.51 -15.02
N LYS A 230 3.82 -12.10 -15.65
CA LYS A 230 3.76 -11.86 -17.11
C LYS A 230 4.74 -10.77 -17.55
N VAL A 231 4.85 -9.68 -16.80
CA VAL A 231 5.84 -8.62 -17.04
C VAL A 231 7.26 -9.19 -16.96
N ARG A 232 7.59 -9.94 -15.90
CA ARG A 232 8.90 -10.57 -15.75
C ARG A 232 9.23 -11.49 -16.92
N ASP A 233 8.33 -12.40 -17.27
CA ASP A 233 8.54 -13.36 -18.36
C ASP A 233 8.74 -12.64 -19.72
N ARG A 234 8.02 -11.53 -19.94
CA ARG A 234 8.17 -10.69 -21.13
C ARG A 234 9.50 -9.95 -21.18
N VAL A 235 9.98 -9.42 -20.05
CA VAL A 235 11.30 -8.77 -19.97
C VAL A 235 12.43 -9.79 -20.18
N LEU A 236 12.34 -10.98 -19.57
CA LEU A 236 13.30 -12.06 -19.80
C LEU A 236 13.39 -12.43 -21.28
N GLU A 237 12.24 -12.54 -21.96
CA GLU A 237 12.17 -12.81 -23.39
C GLU A 237 12.85 -11.69 -24.21
N MET A 238 12.49 -10.42 -24.00
CA MET A 238 13.02 -9.29 -24.77
C MET A 238 14.52 -9.05 -24.54
N THR A 239 15.02 -9.35 -23.35
CA THR A 239 16.40 -9.09 -22.97
C THR A 239 17.32 -10.29 -23.17
N GLY A 240 16.76 -11.47 -23.48
CA GLY A 240 17.51 -12.71 -23.56
C GLY A 240 18.05 -13.16 -22.20
N ASN A 241 17.22 -13.05 -21.16
CA ASN A 241 17.55 -13.34 -19.76
C ASN A 241 18.66 -12.46 -19.15
N ARG A 242 18.86 -11.24 -19.66
CA ARG A 242 19.86 -10.29 -19.13
C ARG A 242 19.30 -9.36 -18.05
N GLN A 243 17.98 -9.29 -17.93
CA GLN A 243 17.29 -8.47 -16.96
C GLN A 243 16.09 -9.27 -16.43
N GLU A 244 16.02 -9.42 -15.11
CA GLU A 244 14.88 -10.05 -14.45
C GLU A 244 14.20 -9.06 -13.50
N PRO A 245 12.94 -8.67 -13.75
CA PRO A 245 12.16 -7.86 -12.81
C PRO A 245 11.83 -8.61 -11.53
N HIS A 246 11.80 -7.90 -10.41
CA HIS A 246 11.44 -8.45 -9.10
C HIS A 246 10.37 -7.63 -8.40
N THR A 247 9.50 -8.31 -7.65
CA THR A 247 8.48 -7.70 -6.81
C THR A 247 8.69 -8.06 -5.35
N TYR A 248 8.52 -7.07 -4.48
CA TYR A 248 8.61 -7.18 -3.03
C TYR A 248 7.32 -6.66 -2.39
N GLY A 249 7.08 -7.10 -1.17
CA GLY A 249 5.93 -6.70 -0.37
C GLY A 249 4.87 -7.78 -0.25
N SER A 250 3.85 -7.46 0.56
CA SER A 250 2.78 -8.37 0.90
C SER A 250 1.48 -7.87 0.28
N LEU A 251 0.97 -8.60 -0.70
CA LEU A 251 -0.35 -8.33 -1.27
C LEU A 251 -1.43 -8.81 -0.29
N SER A 252 -2.53 -8.06 -0.15
CA SER A 252 -3.68 -8.50 0.65
C SER A 252 -4.25 -9.81 0.10
N GLY A 253 -4.91 -10.62 0.92
CA GLY A 253 -5.57 -11.83 0.44
C GLY A 253 -6.82 -11.60 -0.41
N THR A 254 -7.12 -10.37 -0.85
CA THR A 254 -8.12 -10.12 -1.89
C THR A 254 -7.40 -10.00 -3.25
N PRO A 255 -7.88 -10.64 -4.32
CA PRO A 255 -7.27 -10.49 -5.64
C PRO A 255 -7.49 -9.06 -6.13
N PHE A 256 -6.49 -8.53 -6.83
CA PHE A 256 -6.53 -7.16 -7.31
C PHE A 256 -6.28 -7.08 -8.82
N TYR A 257 -6.99 -6.19 -9.49
CA TYR A 257 -6.99 -6.03 -10.95
C TYR A 257 -6.78 -4.56 -11.34
N LEU A 258 -5.66 -4.26 -12.02
CA LEU A 258 -5.30 -2.87 -12.35
C LEU A 258 -6.21 -2.26 -13.41
N ALA A 259 -6.55 -2.98 -14.49
CA ALA A 259 -7.52 -2.52 -15.49
C ALA A 259 -8.99 -2.90 -15.17
N GLY A 260 -9.27 -3.33 -13.93
CA GLY A 260 -10.58 -3.84 -13.54
C GLY A 260 -10.84 -5.30 -13.97
N PRO A 261 -11.96 -5.90 -13.56
CA PRO A 261 -12.30 -7.29 -13.88
C PRO A 261 -12.79 -7.44 -15.34
N ALA A 262 -12.61 -8.64 -15.91
CA ALA A 262 -12.91 -8.94 -17.33
C ALA A 262 -14.38 -8.74 -17.74
N ASN A 263 -15.32 -8.79 -16.78
CA ASN A 263 -16.76 -8.83 -17.06
C ASN A 263 -17.47 -7.49 -16.84
N GLY A 264 -16.76 -6.35 -16.84
CA GLY A 264 -17.38 -5.02 -16.76
C GLY A 264 -18.14 -4.72 -15.46
N VAL A 265 -18.06 -5.59 -14.46
CA VAL A 265 -18.55 -5.31 -13.11
C VAL A 265 -17.57 -4.34 -12.47
N ALA A 266 -17.79 -3.05 -12.69
CA ALA A 266 -17.09 -2.00 -11.98
C ALA A 266 -17.49 -2.04 -10.51
N ARG A 267 -16.77 -2.82 -9.71
CA ARG A 267 -16.47 -2.51 -8.31
C ARG A 267 -15.06 -3.00 -8.00
N ILE A 268 -14.23 -2.08 -7.53
CA ILE A 268 -12.92 -2.36 -6.98
C ILE A 268 -13.11 -3.29 -5.79
N ALA A 269 -12.94 -4.60 -6.03
CA ALA A 269 -13.04 -5.73 -5.10
C ALA A 269 -14.40 -5.89 -4.38
N ALA A 270 -14.91 -7.12 -4.32
CA ALA A 270 -15.87 -7.46 -3.28
C ALA A 270 -15.17 -7.27 -1.93
N GLU A 271 -15.83 -6.67 -0.94
CA GLU A 271 -15.31 -6.59 0.44
C GLU A 271 -14.97 -7.99 1.01
N ASP A 272 -15.57 -9.04 0.45
CA ASP A 272 -15.31 -10.44 0.80
C ASP A 272 -14.28 -11.08 -0.16
N PRO A 273 -13.08 -11.47 0.33
CA PRO A 273 -12.07 -12.18 -0.45
C PRO A 273 -12.60 -13.45 -1.12
N ARG A 274 -13.52 -14.17 -0.47
CA ARG A 274 -14.12 -15.42 -0.99
C ARG A 274 -14.88 -15.18 -2.29
N VAL A 275 -15.66 -14.09 -2.33
CA VAL A 275 -16.40 -13.69 -3.53
C VAL A 275 -15.44 -13.21 -4.61
N ALA A 276 -14.44 -12.43 -4.24
CA ALA A 276 -13.47 -11.87 -5.16
C ALA A 276 -12.63 -12.96 -5.86
N TRP A 277 -12.11 -13.95 -5.12
CA TRP A 277 -11.35 -15.06 -5.71
C TRP A 277 -12.22 -16.01 -6.53
N SER A 278 -13.47 -16.24 -6.13
CA SER A 278 -14.42 -17.04 -6.90
C SER A 278 -14.67 -16.51 -8.31
N ALA A 279 -14.50 -15.21 -8.52
CA ALA A 279 -14.68 -14.55 -9.81
C ALA A 279 -13.47 -14.64 -10.75
N ILE A 280 -12.36 -15.29 -10.34
CA ILE A 280 -11.19 -15.42 -11.20
C ILE A 280 -11.46 -16.34 -12.39
N GLU A 281 -10.90 -16.01 -13.55
CA GLU A 281 -11.06 -16.79 -14.78
C GLU A 281 -10.46 -18.21 -14.64
N PRO A 282 -11.07 -19.24 -15.28
CA PRO A 282 -10.63 -20.63 -15.13
C PRO A 282 -9.15 -20.87 -15.48
N ASP A 283 -8.64 -20.22 -16.52
CA ASP A 283 -7.24 -20.36 -16.97
C ASP A 283 -6.25 -19.74 -15.96
N GLN A 284 -6.67 -18.70 -15.24
CA GLN A 284 -5.89 -18.13 -14.15
C GLN A 284 -5.96 -19.02 -12.91
N GLN A 285 -7.11 -19.64 -12.64
CA GLN A 285 -7.22 -20.62 -11.55
C GLN A 285 -6.27 -21.81 -11.76
N GLU A 286 -6.18 -22.35 -12.99
CA GLU A 286 -5.23 -23.42 -13.31
C GLU A 286 -3.78 -22.99 -13.05
N ARG A 287 -3.44 -21.74 -13.40
CA ARG A 287 -2.14 -21.15 -13.08
C ARG A 287 -1.92 -21.03 -11.59
N LEU A 288 -2.89 -20.55 -10.82
CA LEU A 288 -2.82 -20.52 -9.35
C LEU A 288 -2.61 -21.92 -8.77
N ALA A 289 -3.30 -22.94 -9.27
CA ALA A 289 -3.12 -24.32 -8.82
C ALA A 289 -1.70 -24.84 -9.10
N SER A 290 -1.16 -24.52 -10.28
CA SER A 290 0.23 -24.84 -10.62
C SER A 290 1.21 -24.16 -9.67
N LEU A 291 1.00 -22.87 -9.36
CA LEU A 291 1.85 -22.10 -8.44
C LEU A 291 1.73 -22.57 -6.99
N ALA A 292 0.52 -22.88 -6.53
CA ALA A 292 0.27 -23.43 -5.20
C ALA A 292 0.97 -24.79 -5.03
N SER A 293 1.03 -25.64 -6.07
CA SER A 293 1.81 -26.88 -6.00
C SER A 293 3.32 -26.65 -5.91
N GLN A 294 3.81 -25.50 -6.35
CA GLN A 294 5.21 -25.06 -6.24
C GLN A 294 5.54 -24.32 -4.92
N GLY A 295 4.58 -24.18 -4.01
CA GLY A 295 4.79 -23.53 -2.71
C GLY A 295 4.36 -22.06 -2.64
N ASP A 296 3.73 -21.51 -3.68
CA ASP A 296 3.26 -20.12 -3.67
C ASP A 296 2.09 -19.94 -2.69
N THR A 297 2.37 -19.32 -1.54
CA THR A 297 1.41 -19.15 -0.43
C THR A 297 0.23 -18.26 -0.80
N ARG A 298 0.43 -17.25 -1.65
CA ARG A 298 -0.66 -16.40 -2.17
C ARG A 298 -1.64 -17.20 -3.02
N SER A 299 -1.14 -18.05 -3.91
CA SER A 299 -2.00 -18.91 -4.72
C SER A 299 -2.74 -19.93 -3.87
N MET A 300 -2.09 -20.51 -2.85
CA MET A 300 -2.77 -21.37 -1.87
C MET A 300 -3.92 -20.64 -1.15
N LEU A 301 -3.67 -19.41 -0.68
CA LEU A 301 -4.67 -18.55 -0.03
C LEU A 301 -5.84 -18.26 -0.97
N GLY A 302 -5.57 -17.84 -2.21
CA GLY A 302 -6.62 -17.53 -3.18
C GLY A 302 -7.50 -18.73 -3.48
N LEU A 303 -6.90 -19.92 -3.67
CA LEU A 303 -7.66 -21.17 -3.85
C LEU A 303 -8.45 -21.53 -2.59
N ALA A 304 -7.88 -21.38 -1.39
CA ALA A 304 -8.58 -21.63 -0.14
C ALA A 304 -9.82 -20.74 0.01
N TYR A 305 -9.73 -19.45 -0.35
CA TYR A 305 -10.89 -18.54 -0.34
C TYR A 305 -11.99 -18.96 -1.31
N ILE A 306 -11.66 -19.48 -2.51
CA ILE A 306 -12.64 -20.08 -3.43
C ILE A 306 -13.36 -21.24 -2.74
N HIS A 307 -12.59 -22.13 -2.11
CA HIS A 307 -13.12 -23.31 -1.42
C HIS A 307 -13.91 -22.96 -0.15
N LEU A 308 -13.66 -21.82 0.48
CA LEU A 308 -14.44 -21.31 1.62
C LEU A 308 -15.72 -20.57 1.21
N ASN A 309 -15.89 -20.23 -0.07
CA ASN A 309 -17.08 -19.55 -0.55
C ASN A 309 -18.28 -20.51 -0.64
N THR A 310 -19.22 -20.39 0.28
CA THR A 310 -20.42 -21.26 0.33
C THR A 310 -21.36 -21.08 -0.86
N ALA A 311 -21.25 -19.98 -1.60
CA ALA A 311 -22.02 -19.72 -2.82
C ALA A 311 -21.36 -20.29 -4.09
N ASP A 312 -20.10 -20.75 -4.00
CA ASP A 312 -19.34 -21.27 -5.11
C ASP A 312 -19.57 -22.79 -5.28
N PRO A 313 -19.77 -23.31 -6.50
CA PRO A 313 -19.89 -24.75 -6.73
C PRO A 313 -18.63 -25.55 -6.32
N ARG A 314 -17.48 -24.87 -6.17
CA ARG A 314 -16.19 -25.45 -5.72
C ARG A 314 -16.04 -25.43 -4.19
N HIS A 315 -17.09 -25.04 -3.44
CA HIS A 315 -17.05 -25.00 -1.99
C HIS A 315 -16.60 -26.35 -1.40
N ASP A 316 -15.45 -26.35 -0.73
CA ASP A 316 -14.88 -27.51 -0.05
C ASP A 316 -14.02 -27.03 1.14
N PRO A 317 -14.62 -26.89 2.33
CA PRO A 317 -13.90 -26.38 3.47
C PRO A 317 -12.80 -27.33 3.96
N ALA A 318 -12.79 -28.61 3.56
CA ALA A 318 -11.70 -29.52 3.91
C ALA A 318 -10.47 -29.28 3.02
N GLU A 319 -10.67 -29.07 1.71
CA GLU A 319 -9.61 -28.66 0.78
C GLU A 319 -9.03 -27.29 1.16
N ALA A 320 -9.89 -26.33 1.52
CA ALA A 320 -9.45 -25.04 2.02
C ALA A 320 -8.52 -25.18 3.24
N ARG A 321 -8.88 -26.05 4.20
CA ARG A 321 -8.06 -26.32 5.37
C ARG A 321 -6.68 -26.83 4.99
N GLU A 322 -6.58 -27.79 4.06
CA GLU A 322 -5.30 -28.35 3.62
C GLU A 322 -4.40 -27.29 2.97
N LEU A 323 -4.97 -26.46 2.09
CA LEU A 323 -4.25 -25.35 1.48
C LEU A 323 -3.75 -24.34 2.52
N LEU A 324 -4.59 -24.01 3.52
CA LEU A 324 -4.24 -23.10 4.60
C LEU A 324 -3.20 -23.70 5.55
N GLU A 325 -3.26 -25.00 5.85
CA GLU A 325 -2.24 -25.69 6.65
C GLU A 325 -0.88 -25.65 5.95
N ARG A 326 -0.84 -25.89 4.63
CA ARG A 326 0.39 -25.78 3.82
C ARG A 326 0.92 -24.35 3.76
N ALA A 327 0.06 -23.36 3.53
CA ALA A 327 0.45 -21.96 3.49
C ALA A 327 0.91 -21.45 4.87
N SER A 328 0.24 -21.87 5.94
CA SER A 328 0.61 -21.58 7.33
C SER A 328 1.98 -22.19 7.67
N ALA A 329 2.23 -23.44 7.26
CA ALA A 329 3.53 -24.10 7.44
C ALA A 329 4.66 -23.41 6.66
N ALA A 330 4.33 -22.77 5.52
CA ALA A 330 5.24 -21.94 4.75
C ALA A 330 5.37 -20.50 5.29
N GLY A 331 4.81 -20.18 6.45
CA GLY A 331 4.98 -18.90 7.13
C GLY A 331 3.99 -17.81 6.69
N SER A 332 2.86 -18.15 6.07
CA SER A 332 1.84 -17.15 5.76
C SER A 332 1.02 -16.78 7.00
N ALA A 333 1.22 -15.57 7.52
CA ALA A 333 0.46 -15.04 8.66
C ALA A 333 -1.06 -14.95 8.38
N GLU A 334 -1.44 -14.61 7.15
CA GLU A 334 -2.85 -14.61 6.74
C GLU A 334 -3.44 -16.03 6.73
N ALA A 335 -2.67 -17.02 6.28
CA ALA A 335 -3.14 -18.41 6.31
C ALA A 335 -3.30 -18.93 7.74
N GLN A 336 -2.41 -18.52 8.65
CA GLN A 336 -2.55 -18.82 10.08
C GLN A 336 -3.82 -18.21 10.66
N PHE A 337 -4.12 -16.94 10.34
CA PHE A 337 -5.34 -16.26 10.77
C PHE A 337 -6.60 -16.95 10.25
N GLU A 338 -6.69 -17.22 8.95
CA GLU A 338 -7.87 -17.89 8.37
C GLU A 338 -8.02 -19.33 8.90
N LEU A 339 -6.92 -20.06 9.08
CA LEU A 339 -6.94 -21.38 9.71
C LEU A 339 -7.39 -21.30 11.18
N ALA A 340 -7.01 -20.26 11.93
CA ALA A 340 -7.48 -20.03 13.30
C ALA A 340 -9.00 -19.89 13.34
N ARG A 341 -9.57 -19.08 12.44
CA ARG A 341 -11.03 -18.90 12.31
C ARG A 341 -11.74 -20.21 12.00
N MET A 342 -11.16 -21.05 11.13
CA MET A 342 -11.73 -22.36 10.83
C MET A 342 -11.78 -23.28 12.06
N PHE A 343 -10.73 -23.31 12.89
CA PHE A 343 -10.74 -24.07 14.14
C PHE A 343 -11.66 -23.47 15.20
N GLU A 344 -11.75 -22.14 15.27
CA GLU A 344 -12.66 -21.45 16.20
C GLU A 344 -14.14 -21.77 15.90
N GLN A 345 -14.50 -21.81 14.61
CA GLN A 345 -15.86 -22.01 14.13
C GLN A 345 -16.20 -23.48 13.85
N GLY A 346 -15.21 -24.36 13.71
CA GLY A 346 -15.40 -25.76 13.30
C GLY A 346 -15.79 -25.92 11.82
N VAL A 347 -15.28 -25.05 10.94
CA VAL A 347 -15.55 -25.10 9.49
C VAL A 347 -14.49 -25.97 8.81
N GLY A 348 -14.90 -27.07 8.16
CA GLY A 348 -13.97 -28.02 7.52
C GLY A 348 -13.07 -28.80 8.50
N THR A 349 -13.31 -28.65 9.81
CA THR A 349 -12.55 -29.27 10.89
C THR A 349 -13.39 -29.36 12.16
N GLU A 350 -12.98 -30.17 13.14
CA GLU A 350 -13.54 -30.10 14.48
C GLU A 350 -13.15 -28.79 15.16
N ARG A 351 -14.06 -28.25 15.98
CA ARG A 351 -13.81 -27.02 16.73
C ARG A 351 -12.70 -27.23 17.76
N ASP A 352 -11.67 -26.40 17.72
CA ASP A 352 -10.50 -26.46 18.60
C ASP A 352 -10.01 -25.05 18.94
N ILE A 353 -10.42 -24.56 20.11
CA ILE A 353 -10.11 -23.20 20.56
C ILE A 353 -8.64 -23.02 20.90
N ASP A 354 -7.98 -24.04 21.46
CA ASP A 354 -6.58 -23.94 21.84
C ASP A 354 -5.70 -23.83 20.59
N ARG A 355 -6.02 -24.61 19.55
CA ARG A 355 -5.35 -24.51 18.26
C ARG A 355 -5.63 -23.18 17.55
N ALA A 356 -6.87 -22.69 17.61
CA ALA A 356 -7.21 -21.36 17.08
C ALA A 356 -6.39 -20.25 17.76
N LEU A 357 -6.32 -20.24 19.10
CA LEU A 357 -5.53 -19.26 19.85
C LEU A 357 -4.03 -19.34 19.54
N ALA A 358 -3.48 -20.54 19.35
CA ALA A 358 -2.08 -20.69 18.95
C ALA A 358 -1.81 -20.07 17.58
N LEU A 359 -2.71 -20.27 16.62
CA LEU A 359 -2.60 -19.71 15.27
C LEU A 359 -2.82 -18.19 15.26
N TYR A 360 -3.80 -17.66 16.00
CA TYR A 360 -3.98 -16.21 16.17
C TYR A 360 -2.72 -15.55 16.75
N ARG A 361 -2.08 -16.17 17.75
CA ARG A 361 -0.81 -15.67 18.30
C ARG A 361 0.31 -15.69 17.26
N ALA A 362 0.45 -16.77 16.50
CA ALA A 362 1.49 -16.88 15.47
C ALA A 362 1.33 -15.82 14.37
N ALA A 363 0.08 -15.52 13.96
CA ALA A 363 -0.21 -14.46 13.00
C ALA A 363 0.08 -13.06 13.61
N ALA A 364 -0.34 -12.83 14.85
CA ALA A 364 -0.10 -11.58 15.57
C ALA A 364 1.39 -11.30 15.83
N GLU A 365 2.19 -12.33 16.11
CA GLU A 365 3.65 -12.22 16.26
C GLU A 365 4.35 -11.78 14.98
N GLN A 366 3.77 -12.10 13.82
CA GLN A 366 4.21 -11.60 12.51
C GLN A 366 3.62 -10.23 12.16
N GLY A 367 2.92 -9.59 13.09
CA GLY A 367 2.32 -8.27 12.88
C GLY A 367 1.04 -8.29 12.05
N PHE A 368 0.37 -9.44 11.89
CA PHE A 368 -0.86 -9.52 11.10
C PHE A 368 -1.99 -8.71 11.76
N PRO A 369 -2.49 -7.62 11.14
CA PRO A 369 -3.33 -6.66 11.84
C PRO A 369 -4.66 -7.23 12.32
N ASP A 370 -5.29 -8.10 11.53
CA ASP A 370 -6.59 -8.70 11.89
C ASP A 370 -6.43 -9.63 13.11
N ALA A 371 -5.34 -10.42 13.15
CA ALA A 371 -5.03 -11.27 14.30
C ALA A 371 -4.67 -10.44 15.55
N LEU A 372 -3.94 -9.33 15.39
CA LEU A 372 -3.65 -8.40 16.48
C LEU A 372 -4.93 -7.81 17.06
N ASN A 373 -5.85 -7.34 16.20
CA ASN A 373 -7.14 -6.79 16.62
C ASN A 373 -7.98 -7.84 17.35
N ASP A 374 -8.16 -9.02 16.76
CA ASP A 374 -9.01 -10.07 17.31
C ASP A 374 -8.44 -10.60 18.63
N LEU A 375 -7.13 -10.85 18.71
CA LEU A 375 -6.49 -11.24 19.96
C LEU A 375 -6.58 -10.13 21.03
N GLY A 376 -6.50 -8.86 20.62
CA GLY A 376 -6.75 -7.71 21.48
C GLY A 376 -8.16 -7.73 22.07
N PHE A 377 -9.18 -8.00 21.24
CA PHE A 377 -10.56 -8.13 21.68
C PHE A 377 -10.74 -9.30 22.64
N LEU A 378 -10.16 -10.46 22.35
CA LEU A 378 -10.21 -11.64 23.22
C LEU A 378 -9.62 -11.38 24.60
N HIS A 379 -8.48 -10.67 24.68
CA HIS A 379 -7.90 -10.22 25.95
C HIS A 379 -8.76 -9.17 26.65
N TYR A 380 -9.38 -8.25 25.91
CA TYR A 380 -10.22 -7.20 26.49
C TYR A 380 -11.48 -7.77 27.17
N GLN A 381 -12.10 -8.78 26.55
CA GLN A 381 -13.30 -9.45 27.07
C GLN A 381 -12.98 -10.57 28.08
N GLY A 382 -11.82 -11.22 27.96
CA GLY A 382 -11.50 -12.43 28.72
C GLY A 382 -12.23 -13.66 28.19
N GLU A 383 -12.23 -13.84 26.86
CA GLU A 383 -12.91 -14.93 26.16
C GLU A 383 -11.96 -16.08 25.80
N HIS A 384 -12.52 -17.19 25.31
CA HIS A 384 -11.74 -18.36 24.84
C HIS A 384 -10.75 -18.93 25.87
N GLY A 385 -11.06 -18.79 27.17
CA GLY A 385 -10.19 -19.25 28.26
C GLY A 385 -9.06 -18.29 28.63
N LEU A 386 -8.99 -17.11 28.00
CA LEU A 386 -8.06 -16.05 28.37
C LEU A 386 -8.61 -15.25 29.55
N ALA A 387 -7.73 -14.86 30.47
CA ALA A 387 -8.07 -13.87 31.49
C ALA A 387 -8.20 -12.49 30.85
N ARG A 388 -9.14 -11.68 31.36
CA ARG A 388 -9.27 -10.29 30.97
C ARG A 388 -8.00 -9.50 31.30
N ASP A 389 -7.39 -8.89 30.29
CA ASP A 389 -6.14 -8.13 30.37
C ASP A 389 -6.20 -6.89 29.46
N VAL A 390 -6.60 -5.76 30.06
CA VAL A 390 -6.77 -4.49 29.34
C VAL A 390 -5.44 -3.90 28.85
N PRO A 391 -4.34 -3.87 29.64
CA PRO A 391 -3.03 -3.45 29.15
C PRO A 391 -2.56 -4.25 27.94
N ARG A 392 -2.72 -5.58 27.95
CA ARG A 392 -2.33 -6.41 26.81
C ARG A 392 -3.21 -6.18 25.59
N ALA A 393 -4.52 -6.05 25.77
CA ALA A 393 -5.44 -5.70 24.70
C ALA A 393 -5.05 -4.37 24.04
N LEU A 394 -4.73 -3.37 24.86
CA LEU A 394 -4.32 -2.05 24.37
C LEU A 394 -3.03 -2.10 23.54
N GLU A 395 -2.03 -2.85 23.98
CA GLU A 395 -0.78 -3.05 23.22
C GLU A 395 -1.07 -3.64 21.83
N LEU A 396 -1.94 -4.64 21.77
CA LEU A 396 -2.32 -5.31 20.52
C LEU A 396 -3.13 -4.38 19.60
N PHE A 397 -4.11 -3.65 20.14
CA PHE A 397 -4.87 -2.66 19.38
C PHE A 397 -3.98 -1.53 18.85
N GLN A 398 -3.00 -1.05 19.63
CA GLN A 398 -2.06 -0.04 19.16
C GLN A 398 -1.21 -0.55 18.00
N LYS A 399 -0.68 -1.77 18.07
CA LYS A 399 0.08 -2.37 16.97
C LYS A 399 -0.77 -2.53 15.71
N ALA A 400 -2.02 -3.00 15.85
CA ALA A 400 -2.94 -3.11 14.72
C ALA A 400 -3.30 -1.74 14.14
N ALA A 401 -3.51 -0.73 14.99
CA ALA A 401 -3.80 0.65 14.58
C ALA A 401 -2.61 1.32 13.86
N ASP A 402 -1.38 1.03 14.30
CA ASP A 402 -0.15 1.48 13.64
C ASP A 402 0.00 0.82 12.26
N ALA A 403 -0.43 -0.43 12.12
CA ALA A 403 -0.59 -1.12 10.82
C ALA A 403 -1.89 -0.76 10.07
N ARG A 404 -2.52 0.34 10.49
CA ARG A 404 -3.72 0.95 9.93
C ARG A 404 -5.02 0.12 9.92
N HIS A 405 -5.18 -0.82 10.84
CA HIS A 405 -6.45 -1.55 10.97
C HIS A 405 -7.56 -0.62 11.49
N PRO A 406 -8.67 -0.45 10.73
CA PRO A 406 -9.71 0.55 11.05
C PRO A 406 -10.36 0.35 12.41
N GLU A 407 -10.77 -0.88 12.70
CA GLU A 407 -11.44 -1.26 13.94
C GLU A 407 -10.49 -1.13 15.13
N ALA A 408 -9.21 -1.47 14.97
CA ALA A 408 -8.22 -1.25 16.01
C ALA A 408 -8.00 0.25 16.29
N MET A 409 -7.91 1.10 15.26
CA MET A 409 -7.86 2.55 15.45
C MET A 409 -9.10 3.06 16.20
N PHE A 410 -10.28 2.58 15.83
CA PHE A 410 -11.54 2.91 16.50
C PHE A 410 -11.54 2.46 17.97
N ASN A 411 -11.09 1.23 18.25
CA ASN A 411 -10.97 0.67 19.59
C ASN A 411 -9.99 1.48 20.45
N VAL A 412 -8.83 1.88 19.90
CA VAL A 412 -7.88 2.77 20.59
C VAL A 412 -8.53 4.12 20.89
N ALA A 413 -9.27 4.71 19.95
CA ALA A 413 -9.97 5.97 20.17
C ALA A 413 -11.00 5.89 21.30
N ALA A 414 -11.80 4.82 21.33
CA ALA A 414 -12.77 4.57 22.38
C ALA A 414 -12.10 4.43 23.76
N LEU A 415 -10.98 3.68 23.85
CA LEU A 415 -10.23 3.53 25.10
C LEU A 415 -9.59 4.84 25.58
N ILE A 416 -9.14 5.71 24.67
CA ILE A 416 -8.68 7.07 25.01
C ILE A 416 -9.84 7.90 25.52
N ASP A 417 -10.98 7.88 24.83
CA ASP A 417 -12.17 8.64 25.23
C ASP A 417 -12.67 8.22 26.62
N ASP A 418 -12.64 6.92 26.92
CA ASP A 418 -13.00 6.36 28.22
C ASP A 418 -12.00 6.73 29.35
N GLY A 419 -10.81 7.20 29.00
CA GLY A 419 -9.77 7.58 29.95
C GLY A 419 -8.94 6.38 30.46
N VAL A 420 -8.95 5.27 29.72
CA VAL A 420 -8.16 4.07 30.05
C VAL A 420 -6.67 4.29 29.77
N ILE A 421 -6.34 5.11 28.76
CA ILE A 421 -4.95 5.39 28.38
C ILE A 421 -4.46 6.66 29.06
N GLU A 422 -3.62 6.51 30.09
CA GLU A 422 -3.00 7.65 30.77
C GLU A 422 -2.17 8.52 29.81
N GLY A 423 -2.25 9.84 29.97
CA GLY A 423 -1.50 10.80 29.18
C GLY A 423 -2.04 11.06 27.77
N ARG A 424 -3.13 10.39 27.36
CA ARG A 424 -3.85 10.68 26.12
C ARG A 424 -5.21 11.32 26.40
N GLY A 425 -5.67 12.16 25.48
CA GLY A 425 -6.91 12.92 25.62
C GLY A 425 -7.74 13.01 24.34
N PRO A 426 -8.79 13.84 24.34
CA PRO A 426 -9.76 13.94 23.24
C PRO A 426 -9.15 14.19 21.86
N GLU A 427 -8.07 14.99 21.78
CA GLU A 427 -7.35 15.25 20.53
C GLU A 427 -6.63 14.01 19.99
N ASP A 428 -6.17 13.11 20.86
CA ASP A 428 -5.55 11.85 20.44
C ASP A 428 -6.61 10.89 19.91
N ALA A 429 -7.74 10.77 20.62
CA ALA A 429 -8.89 9.97 20.17
C ALA A 429 -9.39 10.45 18.79
N ALA A 430 -9.57 11.77 18.63
CA ALA A 430 -10.02 12.37 17.38
C ALA A 430 -9.10 12.05 16.19
N ARG A 431 -7.77 12.01 16.39
CA ARG A 431 -6.82 11.61 15.33
C ARG A 431 -6.98 10.16 14.92
N TYR A 432 -7.20 9.24 15.87
CA TYR A 432 -7.49 7.85 15.54
C TYR A 432 -8.83 7.70 14.82
N LEU A 433 -9.89 8.40 15.26
CA LEU A 433 -11.18 8.39 14.58
C LEU A 433 -11.09 8.94 13.16
N TYR A 434 -10.36 10.04 12.98
CA TYR A 434 -10.12 10.59 11.65
C TYR A 434 -9.41 9.58 10.76
N ARG A 435 -8.31 8.96 11.21
CA ARG A 435 -7.60 7.94 10.42
C ARG A 435 -8.46 6.70 10.12
N ALA A 436 -9.25 6.25 11.09
CA ALA A 436 -10.18 5.13 10.92
C ALA A 436 -11.27 5.46 9.89
N LEU A 437 -11.68 6.73 9.83
CA LEU A 437 -12.61 7.22 8.81
C LEU A 437 -11.95 7.32 7.42
N ARG A 438 -10.69 7.79 7.37
CA ARG A 438 -9.91 7.91 6.12
C ARG A 438 -9.64 6.56 5.46
N SER A 439 -9.54 5.49 6.24
CA SER A 439 -9.33 4.13 5.72
C SER A 439 -10.47 3.63 4.82
N GLY A 440 -11.65 4.27 4.85
CA GLY A 440 -12.81 3.88 4.07
C GLY A 440 -13.66 2.78 4.73
N HIS A 441 -13.43 2.46 6.01
CA HIS A 441 -14.23 1.47 6.73
C HIS A 441 -15.67 1.96 6.97
N SER A 442 -16.64 1.30 6.32
CA SER A 442 -18.05 1.70 6.30
C SER A 442 -18.68 1.68 7.68
N GLU A 443 -18.38 0.69 8.52
CA GLU A 443 -18.96 0.62 9.86
C GLU A 443 -18.50 1.77 10.77
N VAL A 444 -17.22 2.17 10.67
CA VAL A 444 -16.70 3.31 11.45
C VAL A 444 -17.40 4.59 11.01
N TYR A 445 -17.59 4.76 9.70
CA TYR A 445 -18.33 5.87 9.12
C TYR A 445 -19.76 5.93 9.63
N GLU A 446 -20.52 4.83 9.52
CA GLU A 446 -21.91 4.76 9.96
C GLU A 446 -22.05 5.00 11.47
N ILE A 447 -21.17 4.41 12.29
CA ILE A 447 -21.17 4.64 13.73
C ILE A 447 -20.99 6.13 14.07
N LEU A 448 -20.02 6.81 13.46
CA LEU A 448 -19.78 8.23 13.69
C LEU A 448 -20.95 9.12 13.25
N ARG A 449 -21.70 8.69 12.23
CA ARG A 449 -22.87 9.42 11.72
C ARG A 449 -24.12 9.20 12.56
N GLU A 450 -24.43 7.95 12.86
CA GLU A 450 -25.67 7.53 13.50
C GLU A 450 -25.61 7.59 15.02
N ARG A 451 -24.43 7.35 15.62
CA ARG A 451 -24.25 7.26 17.07
C ARG A 451 -23.07 8.10 17.59
N PRO A 452 -22.95 9.38 17.21
CA PRO A 452 -21.82 10.21 17.61
C PRO A 452 -21.70 10.36 19.14
N GLU A 453 -22.82 10.28 19.86
CA GLU A 453 -22.89 10.42 21.31
C GLU A 453 -22.22 9.28 22.08
N MET A 454 -21.79 8.20 21.41
CA MET A 454 -20.94 7.20 22.03
C MET A 454 -19.58 7.77 22.47
N PHE A 455 -19.14 8.86 21.83
CA PHE A 455 -17.96 9.61 22.23
C PHE A 455 -18.36 10.82 23.08
N LYS A 456 -17.56 11.07 24.12
CA LYS A 456 -17.75 12.24 24.99
C LYS A 456 -17.68 13.54 24.18
N LEU A 457 -18.34 14.57 24.73
CA LEU A 457 -18.46 15.88 24.09
C LEU A 457 -17.12 16.46 23.61
N GLU A 458 -16.07 16.34 24.43
CA GLU A 458 -14.77 16.92 24.10
C GLU A 458 -14.07 16.16 22.96
N THR A 459 -14.30 14.86 22.81
CA THR A 459 -13.78 14.06 21.68
C THR A 459 -14.52 14.38 20.40
N ARG A 460 -15.84 14.57 20.46
CA ARG A 460 -16.63 15.06 19.32
C ARG A 460 -16.17 16.44 18.83
N LYS A 461 -15.93 17.37 19.77
CA LYS A 461 -15.34 18.68 19.45
C LYS A 461 -13.95 18.55 18.84
N ALA A 462 -13.10 17.70 19.41
CA ALA A 462 -11.77 17.44 18.87
C ALA A 462 -11.84 16.89 17.44
N LEU A 463 -12.77 15.98 17.14
CA LEU A 463 -12.98 15.48 15.78
C LEU A 463 -13.43 16.60 14.82
N GLN A 464 -14.32 17.52 15.24
CA GLN A 464 -14.66 18.69 14.44
C GLN A 464 -13.43 19.60 14.19
N ARG A 465 -12.51 19.75 15.15
CA ARG A 465 -11.25 20.49 14.96
C ARG A 465 -10.33 19.79 13.96
N GLU A 466 -10.24 18.46 14.05
CA GLU A 466 -9.42 17.68 13.13
C GLU A 466 -9.97 17.77 11.70
N LEU A 467 -11.29 17.64 11.50
CA LEU A 467 -11.93 17.88 10.20
C LEU A 467 -11.66 19.29 9.67
N ARG A 468 -11.68 20.31 10.55
CA ARG A 468 -11.35 21.69 10.16
C ARG A 468 -9.89 21.85 9.78
N ARG A 469 -8.96 21.18 10.47
CA ARG A 469 -7.52 21.20 10.16
C ARG A 469 -7.24 20.78 8.72
N TYR A 470 -8.02 19.83 8.20
CA TYR A 470 -7.94 19.36 6.82
C TYR A 470 -8.89 20.10 5.86
N ALA A 471 -9.45 21.25 6.27
CA ALA A 471 -10.40 22.05 5.48
C ALA A 471 -11.68 21.30 5.04
N LEU A 472 -12.06 20.24 5.78
CA LEU A 472 -13.25 19.44 5.50
C LEU A 472 -14.50 19.98 6.21
N TYR A 473 -14.32 20.81 7.24
CA TYR A 473 -15.40 21.38 8.06
C TYR A 473 -15.11 22.83 8.50
N ASP A 474 -16.08 23.72 8.35
CA ASP A 474 -15.98 25.16 8.68
C ASP A 474 -17.01 25.64 9.73
N GLY A 475 -17.94 24.78 10.16
CA GLY A 475 -18.99 25.09 11.15
C GLY A 475 -18.48 25.16 12.60
N ALA A 476 -19.36 25.37 13.59
CA ALA A 476 -18.99 25.54 14.99
C ALA A 476 -18.32 24.29 15.62
N ILE A 477 -17.45 24.50 16.62
CA ILE A 477 -16.84 23.42 17.42
C ILE A 477 -17.66 23.24 18.71
N ASP A 478 -18.84 22.66 18.57
CA ASP A 478 -19.83 22.46 19.64
C ASP A 478 -20.00 20.98 20.02
N GLY A 479 -19.42 20.07 19.24
CA GLY A 479 -19.58 18.62 19.35
C GLY A 479 -20.89 18.10 18.76
N ASP A 480 -21.79 18.96 18.27
CA ASP A 480 -23.02 18.54 17.62
C ASP A 480 -22.75 18.11 16.17
N PHE A 481 -23.10 16.87 15.84
CA PHE A 481 -22.83 16.30 14.52
C PHE A 481 -24.00 16.56 13.58
N GLY A 482 -24.35 17.84 13.47
CA GLY A 482 -25.36 18.34 12.53
C GLY A 482 -24.92 18.27 11.07
N PRO A 483 -25.72 18.80 10.12
CA PRO A 483 -25.47 18.65 8.68
C PRO A 483 -24.08 19.09 8.20
N GLY A 484 -23.48 20.09 8.85
CA GLY A 484 -22.12 20.55 8.54
C GLY A 484 -21.06 19.50 8.87
N THR A 485 -21.09 18.94 10.08
CA THR A 485 -20.15 17.90 10.50
C THR A 485 -20.38 16.61 9.72
N GLN A 486 -21.64 16.23 9.45
CA GLN A 486 -21.97 15.06 8.62
C GLN A 486 -21.35 15.17 7.21
N ARG A 487 -21.40 16.35 6.59
CA ARG A 487 -20.69 16.59 5.32
C ARG A 487 -19.18 16.51 5.48
N GLY A 488 -18.63 17.02 6.57
CA GLY A 488 -17.20 16.90 6.88
C GLY A 488 -16.76 15.44 7.03
N LEU A 489 -17.55 14.62 7.73
CA LEU A 489 -17.33 13.19 7.88
C LEU A 489 -17.43 12.46 6.53
N SER A 490 -18.44 12.77 5.71
CA SER A 490 -18.61 12.21 4.36
C SER A 490 -17.40 12.53 3.46
N ARG A 491 -16.93 13.78 3.46
CA ARG A 491 -15.72 14.19 2.73
C ARG A 491 -14.46 13.51 3.25
N ALA A 492 -14.31 13.37 4.57
CA ALA A 492 -13.21 12.63 5.16
C ALA A 492 -13.28 11.13 4.78
N TYR A 493 -14.47 10.55 4.76
CA TYR A 493 -14.70 9.20 4.25
C TYR A 493 -14.46 9.06 2.74
N GLY A 494 -14.37 10.18 1.99
CA GLY A 494 -14.17 10.16 0.54
C GLY A 494 -15.46 10.04 -0.26
N GLU A 495 -16.62 10.14 0.39
CA GLU A 495 -17.88 10.35 -0.32
C GLU A 495 -17.94 11.80 -0.85
N THR A 496 -18.32 11.93 -2.12
CA THR A 496 -18.64 13.25 -2.69
C THR A 496 -20.05 13.65 -2.23
N ALA A 497 -20.19 14.88 -1.72
CA ALA A 497 -21.51 15.41 -1.41
C ALA A 497 -22.32 15.53 -2.71
N GLY A 498 -23.40 14.75 -2.83
CA GLY A 498 -24.36 14.81 -3.93
C GLY A 498 -25.15 16.11 -4.00
#